data_AF-A0A7X5BFF0-F1
#
_entry.id   AF-A0A7X5BFF0-F1
#
_cell.length_a   1.000
_cell.length_b   1.000
_cell.length_c   1.000
_cell.angle_alpha   90.00
_cell.angle_beta   90.00
_cell.angle_gamma   90.00
#
_symmetry.space_group_name_H-M   'P 1'
#
loop_
_entity.id
_entity.type
_entity.pdbx_description
1 polymer ?
#
loop_
_entity_poly.entity_id
_entity_poly.type
_entity_poly.pdbx_seq_one_letter_code
_entity_poly.pdbx_strand_id
1 'polypeptide(L)' 'MNKETKLQVEAIKNGTVIDHIPAKVGIKVLRLFDMHNTNQRVTIGLNLPSSALGHKD' A
#
# COMPACT_ATOMS: atom_id res chain seq x y z
N MET A 1 0.72 -3.06 -27.22
CA MET A 1 1.69 -2.42 -26.31
C MET A 1 1.44 -2.97 -24.92
N ASN A 2 2.30 -3.86 -24.42
CA ASN A 2 2.21 -4.30 -23.03
C ASN A 2 2.52 -3.10 -22.14
N LYS A 3 1.52 -2.62 -21.39
CA LYS A 3 1.76 -1.68 -20.30
C LYS A 3 2.58 -2.45 -19.28
N GLU A 4 3.87 -2.16 -19.19
CA GLU A 4 4.65 -2.63 -18.05
C GLU A 4 4.01 -2.05 -16.79
N THR A 5 3.35 -2.91 -16.02
CA THR A 5 2.87 -2.57 -14.69
C THR A 5 4.08 -2.49 -13.78
N LYS A 6 4.77 -1.35 -13.85
CA LYS A 6 5.83 -1.05 -12.90
C LYS A 6 5.15 -0.95 -11.54
N LEU A 7 5.56 -1.81 -10.61
CA LEU A 7 5.09 -1.73 -9.23
C LEU A 7 5.45 -0.34 -8.72
N GLN A 8 4.45 0.43 -8.30
CA GLN A 8 4.66 1.76 -7.73
C GLN A 8 5.28 1.68 -6.33
N VAL A 9 5.28 0.49 -5.74
CA VAL A 9 5.82 0.18 -4.42
C VAL A 9 6.88 -0.90 -4.56
N GLU A 10 7.95 -0.80 -3.76
CA GLU A 10 9.02 -1.79 -3.75
C GLU A 10 8.51 -3.17 -3.33
N ALA A 11 8.98 -4.22 -4.00
CA ALA A 11 8.75 -5.59 -3.56
C ALA A 11 9.45 -5.83 -2.20
N ILE A 12 8.79 -6.56 -1.31
CA ILE A 12 9.36 -6.99 -0.03
C ILE A 12 9.88 -8.42 -0.12
N LYS A 13 10.95 -8.73 0.63
CA LYS A 13 11.50 -10.10 0.71
C LYS A 13 10.72 -10.98 1.68
N ASN A 14 10.41 -10.46 2.87
CA ASN A 14 9.67 -11.15 3.92
C ASN A 14 8.76 -10.14 4.62
N GLY A 15 7.48 -10.48 4.82
CA GLY A 15 6.51 -9.62 5.51
C GLY A 15 5.10 -9.78 4.94
N THR A 16 4.27 -8.77 5.18
CA THR A 16 2.86 -8.75 4.76
C THR A 16 2.61 -7.57 3.82
N VAL A 17 1.83 -7.83 2.77
CA VAL A 17 1.29 -6.78 1.88
C VAL A 17 -0.21 -6.71 2.14
N ILE A 18 -0.67 -5.54 2.58
CA ILE A 18 -2.10 -5.24 2.69
C ILE A 18 -2.46 -4.42 1.46
N ASP A 19 -3.18 -5.02 0.54
CA ASP A 19 -3.55 -4.39 -0.73
C ASP A 19 -5.05 -4.11 -0.77
N HIS A 20 -5.45 -3.24 -1.71
CA HIS A 20 -6.84 -2.83 -1.93
C HIS A 20 -7.46 -2.10 -0.74
N ILE A 21 -6.68 -1.31 -0.01
CA ILE A 21 -7.24 -0.40 0.99
C ILE A 21 -7.97 0.73 0.23
N PRO A 22 -9.23 1.05 0.57
CA PRO A 22 -9.92 2.19 -0.04
C PRO A 22 -9.10 3.48 0.12
N ALA A 23 -9.11 4.34 -0.90
CA ALA A 23 -8.35 5.58 -0.86
C ALA A 23 -8.72 6.45 0.36
N LYS A 24 -7.74 7.15 0.92
CA LYS A 24 -7.81 7.97 2.14
C LYS A 24 -7.97 7.19 3.46
N VAL A 25 -7.82 5.87 3.44
CA VAL A 25 -7.95 5.00 4.62
C VAL A 25 -6.61 4.44 5.09
N GLY A 26 -5.55 4.45 4.26
CA GLY A 26 -4.26 3.84 4.57
C GLY A 26 -3.62 4.34 5.87
N ILE A 27 -3.63 5.66 6.10
CA ILE A 27 -3.11 6.26 7.34
C ILE A 27 -3.94 5.87 8.57
N LYS A 28 -5.26 5.65 8.41
CA LYS A 28 -6.12 5.18 9.50
C LYS A 28 -5.76 3.75 9.89
N VAL A 29 -5.52 2.87 8.91
CA VAL A 29 -5.08 1.49 9.14
C VAL A 29 -3.74 1.47 9.87
N LEU A 30 -2.75 2.24 9.40
CA LEU A 30 -1.43 2.38 10.04
C LEU A 30 -1.54 2.71 11.54
N ARG A 31 -2.44 3.62 11.91
CA ARG A 31 -2.66 4.03 13.31
C ARG A 31 -3.45 3.01 14.12
N LEU A 32 -4.54 2.48 13.57
CA LEU A 32 -5.42 1.54 14.27
C LEU A 32 -4.70 0.25 14.68
N PHE A 33 -3.79 -0.22 13.84
CA PHE A 33 -2.99 -1.42 14.11
C PHE A 33 -1.61 -1.12 14.69
N ASP A 34 -1.35 0.13 15.09
CA ASP A 34 -0.08 0.59 15.64
C ASP A 34 1.15 0.22 14.78
N MET A 35 0.98 0.11 13.46
CA MET A 35 2.02 -0.33 12.53
C MET A 35 3.14 0.70 12.36
N HIS A 36 2.95 1.93 12.83
CA HIS A 36 3.98 2.98 12.84
C HIS A 36 4.92 2.87 14.05
N ASN A 37 4.55 2.11 15.07
CA ASN A 37 5.31 1.91 16.29
C ASN A 37 6.08 0.57 16.23
N THR A 38 6.94 0.44 15.22
CA THR A 38 7.75 -0.77 14.99
C THR A 38 9.12 -0.37 14.48
N ASN A 39 10.11 -1.23 14.74
CA ASN A 39 11.46 -1.07 14.22
C ASN A 39 11.62 -1.65 12.80
N GLN A 40 10.55 -2.22 12.23
CA GLN A 40 10.55 -2.76 10.88
C GLN A 40 10.28 -1.66 9.85
N ARG A 41 10.86 -1.78 8.65
CA ARG A 41 10.59 -0.86 7.54
C ARG A 41 9.15 -1.03 7.06
N VAL A 42 8.38 0.05 7.08
CA VAL A 42 7.00 0.10 6.56
C VAL A 42 6.96 1.04 5.37
N THR A 43 6.37 0.57 4.26
CA THR A 43 6.13 1.38 3.06
C THR A 43 4.64 1.51 2.85
N ILE A 44 4.16 2.72 2.55
CA ILE A 44 2.74 3.01 2.37
C ILE A 44 2.54 3.66 1.00
N GLY A 45 1.72 3.03 0.16
CA GLY A 45 1.15 3.66 -1.02
C GLY A 45 -0.02 4.56 -0.61
N LEU A 46 -0.18 5.70 -1.25
CA LEU A 46 -1.34 6.56 -1.01
C LEU A 46 -1.88 7.03 -2.35
N ASN A 47 -3.20 6.93 -2.53
CA ASN A 47 -3.90 7.33 -3.74
C ASN A 47 -3.27 6.76 -5.03
N LEU A 48 -2.87 5.49 -4.97
CA LEU A 48 -2.35 4.74 -6.11
C LEU A 48 -3.49 4.39 -7.07
N PRO A 49 -3.28 4.48 -8.41
CA PRO A 49 -4.25 4.01 -9.39
C PRO A 49 -4.61 2.54 -9.18
N SER A 50 -5.91 2.24 -9.24
CA SER A 50 -6.48 0.91 -9.10
C SER A 50 -7.48 0.65 -10.21
N SER A 51 -7.33 -0.45 -10.95
CA SER A 51 -8.33 -0.85 -11.93
C SER A 51 -9.67 -1.23 -11.30
N ALA A 52 -9.66 -1.74 -10.06
CA ALA A 52 -10.86 -2.19 -9.36
C ALA A 52 -11.57 -1.05 -8.60
N LEU A 53 -10.82 -0.08 -8.05
CA LEU A 53 -11.34 0.96 -7.16
C LEU A 53 -11.22 2.38 -7.73
N GLY A 54 -10.61 2.55 -8.90
CA GLY A 54 -10.15 3.83 -9.42
C GLY A 54 -8.86 4.28 -8.73
N HIS A 55 -8.92 4.46 -7.40
CA HIS A 55 -7.76 4.74 -6.55
C HIS A 55 -7.81 3.90 -5.27
N LYS A 56 -6.64 3.56 -4.73
CA LYS A 56 -6.48 2.83 -3.47
C LYS A 56 -5.30 3.41 -2.68
N ASP A 57 -5.28 3.16 -1.39
CA ASP A 57 -4.08 3.31 -0.59
C ASP A 57 -3.33 1.97 -0.51
#